data_AF-A0A7L2C0Y2-F1
#
_entry.id   AF-A0A7L2C0Y2-F1
#
_cell.length_a   1.000
_cell.length_b   1.000
_cell.length_c   1.000
_cell.angle_alpha   90.00
_cell.angle_beta   90.00
_cell.angle_gamma   90.00
#
_symmetry.space_group_name_H-M   'P 1'
#
loop_
_entity.id
_entity.type
_entity.pdbx_description
1 polymer ?
#
loop_
_entity_poly.entity_id
_entity_poly.type
_entity_poly.pdbx_seq_one_letter_code
_entity_poly.pdbx_strand_id
1 'polypeptide(L)'
;SPSICQQYVASLLSPVRAKRRDAIILHYMDAVLVCASTDSKLQHTLDLAVKVLTSAGFQLQEDKVQRMPPWKYLDLEIAKLEINCNPKTLAALHSFCGSLNWVRPWLGLTNEDLDPLFNLLKGERELASPRELTPEAKTVIKKVHKALSERQAH
;
A
#
# COMPACT_ATOMS: atom_id res chain seq x y z
N SER A 1 18.89 4.45 -7.96
CA SER A 1 18.94 4.52 -6.49
C SER A 1 17.57 4.92 -5.96
N PRO A 2 16.92 4.11 -5.10
CA PRO A 2 15.60 4.39 -4.51
C PRO A 2 15.49 5.77 -3.86
N SER A 3 16.47 6.12 -3.01
CA SER A 3 16.42 7.36 -2.21
C SER A 3 16.53 8.62 -3.08
N ILE A 4 17.36 8.58 -4.12
CA ILE A 4 17.53 9.71 -5.05
C ILE A 4 16.25 9.91 -5.87
N CYS A 5 15.67 8.82 -6.39
CA CYS A 5 14.40 8.89 -7.12
C CYS A 5 13.28 9.45 -6.22
N GLN A 6 13.20 8.94 -4.98
CA GLN A 6 12.20 9.38 -4.00
C GLN A 6 12.28 10.89 -3.74
N GLN A 7 13.49 11.41 -3.49
CA GLN A 7 13.71 12.84 -3.23
C GLN A 7 13.42 13.70 -4.46
N TYR A 8 13.88 13.27 -5.64
CA TYR A 8 13.70 14.02 -6.87
C TYR A 8 12.23 14.12 -7.25
N VAL A 9 11.49 12.99 -7.29
CA VAL A 9 10.05 13.00 -7.57
C VAL A 9 9.27 13.77 -6.50
N ALA A 10 9.66 13.64 -5.23
CA ALA A 10 9.04 14.43 -4.16
C ALA A 10 9.23 15.95 -4.36
N SER A 11 10.41 16.40 -4.81
CA SER A 11 10.67 17.81 -5.11
C SER A 11 9.82 18.31 -6.29
N LEU A 12 9.66 17.49 -7.33
CA LEU A 12 8.82 17.81 -8.49
C LEU A 12 7.35 17.94 -8.11
N LEU A 13 6.84 17.06 -7.24
CA LEU A 13 5.45 17.09 -6.80
C LEU A 13 5.17 18.15 -5.71
N SER A 14 6.20 18.73 -5.09
CA SER A 14 6.04 19.71 -4.00
C SER A 14 5.21 20.95 -4.40
N PRO A 15 5.45 21.60 -5.56
CA PRO A 15 4.60 22.71 -6.02
C PRO A 15 3.15 22.29 -6.27
N VAL A 16 2.92 21.07 -6.76
CA VAL A 16 1.57 20.54 -7.00
C VAL A 16 0.84 20.37 -5.67
N ARG A 17 1.50 19.80 -4.66
CA ARG A 17 0.96 19.68 -3.29
C ARG A 17 0.64 21.05 -2.69
N ALA A 18 1.53 22.03 -2.86
CA ALA A 18 1.31 23.40 -2.38
C ALA A 18 0.10 24.07 -3.05
N LYS A 19 -0.09 23.85 -4.35
CA LYS A 19 -1.20 24.40 -5.14
C LYS A 19 -2.53 23.69 -4.90
N ARG A 20 -2.50 22.38 -4.63
CA ARG A 20 -3.69 21.51 -4.48
C ARG A 20 -3.83 20.99 -3.06
N ARG A 21 -4.03 21.91 -2.11
CA ARG A 21 -4.31 21.56 -0.70
C ARG A 21 -5.64 20.84 -0.51
N ASP A 22 -6.50 20.86 -1.52
CA ASP A 22 -7.77 20.17 -1.62
C ASP A 22 -7.66 18.71 -2.12
N ALA A 23 -6.44 18.22 -2.33
CA ALA A 23 -6.13 16.86 -2.75
C ALA A 23 -4.95 16.29 -1.95
N ILE A 24 -4.90 14.96 -1.84
CA ILE A 24 -3.82 14.21 -1.21
C ILE A 24 -2.99 13.59 -2.33
N ILE A 25 -1.67 13.80 -2.29
CA ILE A 25 -0.72 13.21 -3.25
C ILE A 25 0.33 12.41 -2.47
N LEU A 26 0.15 11.10 -2.44
CA LEU A 26 1.09 10.15 -1.84
C LEU A 26 2.05 9.63 -2.91
N HIS A 27 3.32 9.51 -2.55
CA HIS A 27 4.37 9.05 -3.46
C HIS A 27 5.31 8.11 -2.72
N TYR A 28 5.49 6.92 -3.27
CA TYR A 28 6.43 5.93 -2.78
C TYR A 28 7.06 5.22 -3.96
N MET A 29 8.39 5.32 -4.07
CA MET A 29 9.20 4.69 -5.12
C MET A 29 8.78 5.12 -6.52
N ASP A 30 8.07 4.26 -7.23
CA ASP A 30 7.56 4.46 -8.59
C ASP A 30 6.03 4.66 -8.61
N ALA A 31 5.36 4.55 -7.46
CA ALA A 31 3.92 4.67 -7.34
C ALA A 31 3.49 6.03 -6.79
N VAL A 32 2.59 6.71 -7.52
CA VAL A 32 1.92 7.94 -7.11
C VAL A 32 0.43 7.67 -6.95
N LEU A 33 -0.14 8.02 -5.80
CA LEU A 33 -1.56 7.98 -5.51
C LEU A 33 -2.08 9.40 -5.32
N VAL A 34 -3.15 9.73 -6.05
CA VAL A 34 -3.84 11.03 -5.95
C VAL A 34 -5.26 10.78 -5.47
N CYS A 35 -5.68 11.47 -4.42
CA CYS A 35 -7.04 11.42 -3.88
C CYS A 35 -7.60 12.84 -3.76
N ALA A 36 -8.88 13.01 -4.06
CA ALA A 36 -9.58 14.29 -3.84
C ALA A 36 -11.04 14.03 -3.51
N SER A 37 -11.72 15.04 -2.93
CA SER A 37 -13.12 14.92 -2.51
C SER A 37 -14.13 14.89 -3.67
N THR A 38 -13.70 15.20 -4.89
CA THR A 38 -14.56 15.27 -6.09
C THR A 38 -13.75 14.93 -7.33
N ASP A 39 -14.38 14.33 -8.34
CA ASP A 39 -13.74 13.95 -9.61
C ASP A 39 -13.09 15.12 -10.35
N SER A 40 -13.73 16.30 -10.37
CA SER A 40 -13.13 17.49 -11.01
C SER A 40 -11.81 17.89 -10.36
N LYS A 41 -11.77 17.92 -9.02
CA LYS A 41 -10.53 18.19 -8.27
C LYS A 41 -9.49 17.10 -8.48
N LEU A 42 -9.92 15.83 -8.51
CA LEU A 42 -9.03 14.68 -8.75
C LEU A 42 -8.38 14.81 -10.13
N GLN A 43 -9.17 14.95 -11.18
CA GLN A 43 -8.71 15.05 -12.56
C GLN A 43 -7.73 16.21 -12.73
N HIS A 44 -8.09 17.40 -12.24
CA HIS A 44 -7.19 18.56 -12.35
C HIS A 44 -5.89 18.38 -11.55
N THR A 45 -5.91 17.61 -10.45
CA THR A 45 -4.68 17.34 -9.68
C THR A 45 -3.80 16.34 -10.42
N LEU A 46 -4.43 15.30 -10.96
CA LEU A 46 -3.78 14.27 -11.75
C LEU A 46 -3.12 14.88 -12.99
N ASP A 47 -3.83 15.73 -13.73
CA ASP A 47 -3.30 16.40 -14.93
C ASP A 47 -2.06 17.25 -14.62
N LEU A 48 -2.08 17.99 -13.49
CA LEU A 48 -0.93 18.76 -13.03
C LEU A 48 0.24 17.87 -12.64
N ALA A 49 -0.02 16.79 -11.88
CA ALA A 49 1.02 15.86 -11.45
C ALA A 49 1.66 15.17 -12.67
N VAL A 50 0.85 14.64 -13.58
CA VAL A 50 1.31 14.01 -14.83
C VAL A 50 2.12 15.00 -15.65
N LYS A 51 1.63 16.22 -15.86
CA LYS A 51 2.35 17.26 -16.62
C LYS A 51 3.72 17.56 -16.02
N VAL A 52 3.82 17.72 -14.70
CA VAL A 52 5.08 18.02 -14.04
C VAL A 52 6.07 16.86 -14.17
N LEU A 53 5.61 15.62 -13.99
CA LEU A 53 6.45 14.43 -14.10
C LEU A 53 6.92 14.20 -15.54
N THR A 54 6.04 14.32 -16.52
CA THR A 54 6.40 14.14 -17.94
C THR A 54 7.32 15.24 -18.45
N SER A 55 7.13 16.47 -18.01
CA SER A 55 8.04 17.59 -18.33
C SER A 55 9.46 17.38 -17.76
N ALA A 56 9.57 16.61 -16.67
CA ALA A 56 10.85 16.23 -16.07
C ALA A 56 11.46 14.95 -16.67
N GLY A 57 10.85 14.39 -17.72
CA GLY A 57 11.34 13.22 -18.46
C GLY A 57 10.83 11.87 -17.95
N PHE A 58 9.90 11.84 -16.99
CA PHE A 58 9.27 10.59 -16.55
C PHE A 58 8.22 10.11 -17.54
N GLN A 59 8.15 8.79 -17.74
CA GLN A 59 7.12 8.16 -18.56
C GLN A 59 6.05 7.54 -17.67
N LEU A 60 4.79 7.88 -17.95
CA LEU A 60 3.65 7.23 -17.32
C LEU A 60 3.47 5.86 -17.99
N GLN A 61 3.40 4.81 -17.18
CA GLN A 61 3.04 3.46 -17.64
C GLN A 61 1.51 3.41 -17.74
N GLU A 62 0.97 3.69 -18.93
CA GLU A 62 -0.49 3.80 -19.14
C GLU A 62 -1.25 2.53 -18.73
N ASP A 63 -0.64 1.36 -18.94
CA ASP A 63 -1.13 0.03 -18.52
C ASP A 63 -1.25 -0.12 -17.00
N LYS A 64 -0.49 0.67 -16.23
CA LYS A 64 -0.50 0.66 -14.75
C LYS A 64 -1.37 1.77 -14.15
N VAL A 65 -1.99 2.62 -14.97
CA VAL A 65 -2.86 3.70 -14.48
C VAL A 65 -4.20 3.11 -14.05
N GLN A 66 -4.53 3.27 -12.77
CA GLN A 66 -5.77 2.77 -12.20
C GLN A 66 -6.73 3.93 -11.95
N ARG A 67 -7.79 4.03 -12.76
CA ARG A 67 -8.82 5.09 -12.65
C ARG A 67 -10.12 4.61 -11.99
N MET A 68 -10.41 3.31 -12.07
CA MET A 68 -11.61 2.69 -11.51
C MET A 68 -11.23 1.67 -10.43
N PRO A 69 -12.11 1.43 -9.44
CA PRO A 69 -11.88 0.41 -8.43
C PRO A 69 -11.92 -1.01 -9.03
N PRO A 70 -11.30 -2.00 -8.37
CA PRO A 70 -10.49 -1.86 -7.16
C PRO A 70 -9.12 -1.23 -7.45
N TRP A 71 -8.75 -0.19 -6.68
CA TRP A 71 -7.43 0.44 -6.80
C TRP A 71 -6.41 -0.31 -5.94
N LYS A 72 -5.17 -0.45 -6.41
CA LYS A 72 -4.07 -1.09 -5.69
C LYS A 72 -2.94 -0.10 -5.49
N TYR A 73 -2.50 0.07 -4.25
CA TYR A 73 -1.34 0.87 -3.88
C TYR A 73 -0.52 0.15 -2.83
N LEU A 74 0.76 -0.15 -3.11
CA LEU A 74 1.64 -0.89 -2.20
C LEU A 74 1.06 -2.25 -1.76
N ASP A 75 0.47 -2.99 -2.70
CA ASP A 75 -0.24 -4.26 -2.48
C ASP A 75 -1.48 -4.15 -1.58
N LEU A 76 -1.96 -2.94 -1.29
CA LEU A 76 -3.22 -2.71 -0.59
C LEU A 76 -4.32 -2.37 -1.59
N GLU A 77 -5.46 -3.06 -1.46
CA GLU A 77 -6.67 -2.72 -2.19
C GLU A 77 -7.36 -1.53 -1.51
N ILE A 78 -7.47 -0.42 -2.25
CA ILE A 78 -8.20 0.78 -1.89
C ILE A 78 -9.56 0.66 -2.60
N ALA A 79 -10.60 0.39 -1.81
CA ALA A 79 -12.03 0.30 -2.13
C ALA A 79 -12.68 -0.45 -0.97
N LYS A 80 -11.96 -1.46 -0.50
CA LYS A 80 -12.18 -2.26 0.70
C LYS A 80 -10.80 -2.72 1.14
N LEU A 81 -10.42 -2.47 2.38
CA LEU A 81 -9.11 -2.90 2.88
C LEU A 81 -9.16 -4.42 3.06
N GLU A 82 -8.95 -5.14 1.96
CA GLU A 82 -8.89 -6.59 1.91
C GLU A 82 -7.42 -7.02 1.97
N ILE A 83 -6.99 -7.45 3.17
CA ILE A 83 -5.70 -8.10 3.34
C ILE A 83 -5.91 -9.60 3.13
N ASN A 84 -5.06 -10.23 2.32
CA ASN A 84 -5.10 -11.69 2.12
C ASN A 84 -4.82 -12.44 3.43
N CYS A 85 -5.88 -12.87 4.11
CA CYS A 85 -5.81 -13.54 5.40
C CYS A 85 -5.48 -15.05 5.33
N ASN A 86 -5.14 -15.58 4.15
CA ASN A 86 -4.81 -17.00 3.99
C ASN A 86 -3.59 -17.22 3.08
N PRO A 87 -2.41 -16.72 3.47
CA PRO A 87 -1.18 -16.95 2.71
C PRO A 87 -0.82 -18.45 2.73
N LYS A 88 -0.71 -19.05 1.54
CA LYS A 88 -0.37 -20.47 1.37
C LYS A 88 1.10 -20.74 1.01
N THR A 89 1.82 -19.70 0.59
CA THR A 89 3.23 -19.77 0.20
C THR A 89 4.04 -18.74 0.95
N LEU A 90 5.36 -18.92 0.99
CA LEU A 90 6.26 -17.93 1.58
C LEU A 90 6.12 -16.55 0.92
N ALA A 91 5.95 -16.49 -0.41
CA ALA A 91 5.70 -15.24 -1.13
C ALA A 91 4.41 -14.55 -0.66
N ALA A 92 3.31 -15.30 -0.54
CA ALA A 92 2.05 -14.75 -0.07
C ALA A 92 2.15 -14.28 1.39
N LEU A 93 2.92 -14.98 2.23
CA LEU A 93 3.16 -14.60 3.61
C LEU A 93 4.01 -13.33 3.72
N HIS A 94 5.02 -13.16 2.87
CA HIS A 94 5.80 -11.92 2.78
C HIS A 94 4.92 -10.73 2.38
N SER A 95 4.10 -10.89 1.34
CA SER A 95 3.14 -9.86 0.91
C SER A 95 2.17 -9.51 2.04
N PHE A 96 1.61 -10.52 2.71
CA PHE A 96 0.73 -10.33 3.88
C PHE A 96 1.40 -9.54 5.00
N CYS A 97 2.62 -9.92 5.40
CA CYS A 97 3.37 -9.22 6.44
C CYS A 97 3.73 -7.78 6.01
N GLY A 98 4.01 -7.57 4.73
CA GLY A 98 4.23 -6.25 4.14
C GLY A 98 2.99 -5.37 4.28
N SER A 99 1.84 -5.83 3.80
CA SER A 99 0.55 -5.14 3.94
C SER A 99 0.19 -4.87 5.40
N LEU A 100 0.45 -5.83 6.29
CA LEU A 100 0.15 -5.72 7.72
C LEU A 100 1.02 -4.64 8.40
N ASN A 101 2.31 -4.56 8.06
CA ASN A 101 3.20 -3.54 8.59
C ASN A 101 2.74 -2.11 8.23
N TRP A 102 2.09 -1.92 7.09
CA TRP A 102 1.54 -0.61 6.70
C TRP A 102 0.35 -0.18 7.54
N VAL A 103 -0.58 -1.10 7.83
CA VAL A 103 -1.80 -0.78 8.58
C VAL A 103 -1.62 -0.87 10.09
N ARG A 104 -0.50 -1.46 10.54
CA ARG A 104 -0.20 -1.67 11.95
C ARG A 104 -0.37 -0.43 12.85
N PRO A 105 0.09 0.79 12.49
CA PRO A 105 -0.08 1.96 13.35
C PRO A 105 -1.56 2.34 13.57
N TRP A 106 -2.43 1.96 12.64
CA TRP A 106 -3.86 2.27 12.67
C TRP A 106 -4.64 1.22 13.48
N LEU A 107 -4.13 -0.02 13.51
CA LEU A 107 -4.75 -1.15 14.21
C LEU A 107 -4.30 -1.32 15.65
N GLY A 108 -3.27 -0.59 16.11
CA GLY A 108 -2.79 -0.68 17.49
C GLY A 108 -2.14 -2.03 17.83
N LEU A 109 -1.59 -2.74 16.84
CA LEU A 109 -0.97 -4.05 17.02
C LEU A 109 0.51 -3.91 17.43
N THR A 110 0.92 -4.67 18.45
CA THR A 110 2.32 -4.70 18.93
C THR A 110 3.18 -5.67 18.12
N ASN A 111 4.51 -5.69 18.34
CA ASN A 111 5.37 -6.71 17.71
C ASN A 111 5.06 -8.09 18.28
N GLU A 112 4.87 -8.16 19.59
CA GLU A 112 4.55 -9.38 20.33
C GLU A 112 3.26 -10.03 19.81
N ASP A 113 2.24 -9.23 19.46
CA ASP A 113 1.02 -9.71 18.82
C ASP A 113 1.28 -10.39 17.46
N LEU A 114 2.32 -9.96 16.73
CA LEU A 114 2.63 -10.39 15.37
C LEU A 114 3.74 -11.45 15.30
N ASP A 115 4.45 -11.70 16.41
CA ASP A 115 5.54 -12.67 16.49
C ASP A 115 5.18 -14.06 15.92
N PRO A 116 3.98 -14.62 16.17
CA PRO A 116 3.59 -15.90 15.57
C PRO A 116 3.62 -15.89 14.05
N LEU A 117 3.29 -14.77 13.40
CA LEU A 117 3.35 -14.62 11.95
C LEU A 117 4.77 -14.48 11.44
N PHE A 118 5.61 -13.69 12.10
CA PHE A 118 7.00 -13.50 11.69
C PHE A 118 7.84 -14.76 11.86
N ASN A 119 7.51 -15.62 12.83
CA ASN A 119 8.16 -16.91 12.96
C ASN A 119 7.92 -17.85 11.77
N LEU A 120 6.79 -17.71 11.05
CA LEU A 120 6.50 -18.49 9.84
C LEU A 120 7.34 -18.06 8.61
N LEU A 121 7.96 -16.88 8.66
CA LEU A 121 8.89 -16.43 7.62
C LEU A 121 10.26 -17.13 7.71
N LYS A 122 10.57 -17.76 8.85
CA LYS A 122 11.81 -18.51 9.05
C LYS A 122 11.74 -19.87 8.34
N GLY A 123 12.91 -20.46 8.06
CA GLY A 123 13.02 -21.77 7.40
C GLY A 123 13.44 -21.69 5.93
N GLU A 124 12.86 -22.57 5.10
CA GLU A 124 13.18 -22.71 3.68
C GLU A 124 12.96 -21.40 2.92
N ARG A 125 13.93 -20.99 2.10
CA ARG A 125 13.95 -19.65 1.48
C ARG A 125 13.23 -19.56 0.15
N GLU A 126 12.76 -20.69 -0.38
CA GLU A 126 12.09 -20.70 -1.69
C GLU A 126 10.72 -20.02 -1.59
N LEU A 127 10.48 -19.02 -2.45
CA LEU A 127 9.27 -18.18 -2.41
C LEU A 127 7.99 -18.99 -2.68
N ALA A 128 8.09 -20.05 -3.48
CA ALA A 128 6.99 -20.96 -3.77
C ALA A 128 6.77 -22.02 -2.68
N SER A 129 7.68 -22.13 -1.69
CA SER A 129 7.55 -23.12 -0.63
C SER A 129 6.23 -22.94 0.11
N PRO A 130 5.50 -24.04 0.38
CA PRO A 130 4.24 -23.98 1.09
C PRO A 130 4.48 -23.49 2.52
N ARG A 131 3.51 -22.73 3.04
CA ARG A 131 3.47 -22.29 4.43
C ARG A 131 2.13 -22.65 5.01
N GLU A 132 2.16 -23.45 6.07
CA GLU A 132 0.98 -23.75 6.87
C GLU A 132 0.88 -22.80 8.05
N LEU A 133 -0.30 -22.22 8.21
CA LEU A 133 -0.58 -21.33 9.33
C LEU A 133 -0.76 -22.15 10.60
N THR A 134 0.08 -21.89 11.61
CA THR A 134 -0.09 -22.45 12.95
C THR A 134 -1.36 -21.91 13.62
N PRO A 135 -1.90 -22.57 14.66
CA PRO A 135 -3.06 -22.09 15.41
C PRO A 135 -2.89 -20.67 15.96
N GLU A 136 -1.68 -20.33 16.41
CA GLU A 136 -1.34 -19.01 16.94
C GLU A 136 -1.40 -17.96 15.82
N ALA A 137 -0.77 -18.24 14.68
CA ALA A 137 -0.80 -17.35 13.51
C ALA A 137 -2.24 -17.12 13.00
N LYS A 138 -3.09 -18.16 12.97
CA LYS A 138 -4.52 -18.02 12.62
C LYS A 138 -5.26 -17.10 13.59
N THR A 139 -4.91 -17.15 14.88
CA THR A 139 -5.52 -16.28 15.90
C THR A 139 -5.14 -14.83 15.68
N VAL A 140 -3.87 -14.56 15.37
CA VAL A 140 -3.39 -13.21 15.04
C VAL A 140 -4.09 -12.67 13.80
N ILE A 141 -4.21 -13.47 12.73
CA ILE A 141 -4.92 -13.06 11.50
C ILE A 141 -6.38 -12.70 11.79
N LYS A 142 -7.08 -13.48 12.63
CA LYS A 142 -8.45 -13.15 13.07
C LYS A 142 -8.51 -11.82 13.82
N LYS A 143 -7.55 -11.54 14.70
CA LYS A 143 -7.45 -10.26 15.43
C LYS A 143 -7.26 -9.09 14.47
N VAL A 144 -6.36 -9.23 13.49
CA VAL A 144 -6.15 -8.25 12.41
C VAL A 144 -7.45 -8.00 11.66
N HIS A 145 -8.12 -9.06 11.21
CA HIS A 145 -9.36 -8.95 10.45
C HIS A 145 -10.45 -8.22 11.24
N LYS A 146 -10.61 -8.56 12.52
CA LYS A 146 -11.57 -7.88 13.41
C LYS A 146 -11.26 -6.39 13.55
N ALA A 147 -9.99 -6.04 13.82
CA ALA A 147 -9.57 -4.65 13.95
C ALA A 147 -9.79 -3.86 12.64
N LEU A 148 -9.60 -4.49 11.49
CA LEU A 148 -9.88 -3.90 10.19
C LEU A 148 -11.37 -3.64 9.97
N SER A 149 -12.23 -4.60 10.30
CA SER A 149 -13.69 -4.44 10.17
C SER A 149 -14.23 -3.33 11.08
N GLU A 150 -13.74 -3.25 12.33
CA GLU A 150 -14.14 -2.19 13.27
C GLU A 150 -13.76 -0.79 12.77
N ARG A 151 -12.61 -0.66 12.09
CA ARG A 151 -12.14 0.61 11.52
C ARG A 151 -12.82 1.00 10.21
N GLN A 152 -13.40 0.05 9.47
CA GLN A 152 -14.13 0.31 8.23
C GLN A 152 -15.58 0.72 8.45
N ALA A 153 -16.15 0.43 9.63
CA ALA A 153 -17.54 0.74 9.98
C ALA A 153 -17.76 2.19 10.45
N HIS A 154 -16.67 2.99 10.56
CA HIS A 154 -16.65 4.37 11.00
C HIS A 154 -16.08 5.29 9.92
#